data_AF-A0A956JXC1-F1
#
_entry.id   AF-A0A956JXC1-F1
#
_cell.length_a   1.000
_cell.length_b   1.000
_cell.length_c   1.000
_cell.angle_alpha   90.00
_cell.angle_beta   90.00
_cell.angle_gamma   90.00
#
_symmetry.space_group_name_H-M   'P 1'
#
loop_
_entity.id
_entity.type
_entity.pdbx_description
1 polymer ?
#
loop_
_entity_poly.entity_id
_entity_poly.type
_entity_poly.pdbx_seq_one_letter_code
_entity_poly.pdbx_strand_id
1 'polypeptide(L)'
;MTRSLLLAAVAVVLLGGGALAVSTTGGPRHQRLSTASKVAPTNPIAGRARPHLDHRAYFKEPMASGPEVTAKCLTCHPESAQQVMQTAHFTWLSGDVERGGETVRIGKRNVMNNFCIAVQGNWSSCTKCHAGYGWQDDHYDFQRQDNVDCLVCHDGSGSYVKAKSGLPGPDVDLAAVAGSVRAPNRDNCGLCHFNGGGGMGVKHGDLDDSLLNPSESLDVHMGRLGFQCVDCHQTHDHLIPGKVNATYTEATRAARFDCTECHAGPAHADAVLNKHTERVACQTCHIPAFARKYPTKMDWDWSKAGDGTRPDEPHEYLKIKGEFRYDEDVRPEYAWYNGHMDRYVVGDTLTSDDQAINQPLGSRDDPTAKIWPFKVHRAKQIFDPINRVLIPPITSGEDGFWIKFDWSIAAEKGMALAGLPYSGQYDFTRTHMYWPITHMVAPADDALTCTACHDTGTRLDWSALGYDRDPAGGIRHDD
;
A
#
# COMPACT_ATOMS: atom_id res chain seq x y z
N MET A 1 9.55 64.76 -21.31
CA MET A 1 9.61 66.14 -20.79
C MET A 1 9.05 66.19 -19.37
N THR A 2 9.97 66.29 -18.41
CA THR A 2 9.89 67.11 -17.17
C THR A 2 8.69 66.93 -16.23
N ARG A 3 8.84 66.18 -15.12
CA ARG A 3 9.28 66.62 -13.76
C ARG A 3 8.41 67.72 -13.14
N SER A 4 7.82 67.42 -11.98
CA SER A 4 7.82 68.29 -10.81
C SER A 4 7.57 67.48 -9.52
N LEU A 5 8.56 67.51 -8.63
CA LEU A 5 8.48 67.18 -7.21
C LEU A 5 7.93 68.38 -6.43
N LEU A 6 7.28 68.14 -5.27
CA LEU A 6 7.45 68.99 -4.09
C LEU A 6 7.05 68.26 -2.80
N LEU A 7 7.99 68.23 -1.84
CA LEU A 7 7.87 67.86 -0.43
C LEU A 7 7.34 69.04 0.41
N ALA A 8 6.62 68.74 1.51
CA ALA A 8 6.69 69.39 2.83
C ALA A 8 5.76 68.63 3.81
N ALA A 9 6.23 67.89 4.83
CA ALA A 9 6.71 68.32 6.16
C ALA A 9 5.61 68.59 7.21
N VAL A 10 5.39 67.57 8.05
CA VAL A 10 5.16 67.50 9.53
C VAL A 10 4.46 68.66 10.26
N ALA A 11 3.42 68.31 11.03
CA ALA A 11 3.17 68.91 12.35
C ALA A 11 2.46 67.91 13.30
N VAL A 12 3.14 67.59 14.40
CA VAL A 12 2.63 66.86 15.57
C VAL A 12 1.95 67.87 16.50
N VAL A 13 0.73 67.56 16.97
CA VAL A 13 0.14 68.20 18.16
C VAL A 13 -0.44 67.11 19.06
N LEU A 14 0.24 66.91 20.19
CA LEU A 14 -0.24 66.21 21.37
C LEU A 14 -1.02 67.21 22.23
N LEU A 15 -2.30 66.96 22.50
CA LEU A 15 -2.98 67.49 23.68
C LEU A 15 -3.94 66.43 24.22
N GLY A 16 -3.68 66.01 25.45
CA GLY A 16 -4.53 65.11 26.22
C GLY A 16 -5.77 65.79 26.77
N GLY A 17 -6.75 64.98 27.13
CA GLY A 17 -7.94 65.37 27.87
C GLY A 17 -8.76 64.13 28.17
N GLY A 18 -8.72 63.67 29.43
CA GLY A 18 -9.44 62.50 29.89
C GLY A 18 -10.95 62.72 29.92
N ALA A 19 -11.72 61.65 29.73
CA ALA A 19 -13.11 61.58 30.16
C ALA A 19 -13.50 60.13 30.49
N LEU A 20 -13.82 59.95 31.77
CA LEU A 20 -14.69 59.01 32.44
C LEU A 20 -15.04 57.67 31.78
N ALA A 21 -14.70 56.61 32.53
CA ALA A 21 -15.27 55.28 32.41
C ALA A 21 -16.78 55.30 32.66
N VAL A 22 -17.54 54.69 31.74
CA VAL A 22 -18.88 54.17 31.99
C VAL A 22 -18.83 52.67 31.76
N SER A 23 -19.00 51.92 32.84
CA SER A 23 -19.16 50.47 32.84
C SER A 23 -20.53 50.11 32.28
N THR A 24 -20.59 49.52 31.09
CA THR A 24 -21.77 48.78 30.63
C THR A 24 -21.51 47.28 30.73
N THR A 25 -22.40 46.65 31.47
CA THR A 25 -22.47 45.25 31.88
C THR A 25 -22.64 44.27 30.72
N GLY A 26 -21.82 43.22 30.75
CA GLY A 26 -22.06 41.83 30.32
C GLY A 26 -23.08 41.53 29.20
N GLY A 27 -22.55 41.21 28.03
CA GLY A 27 -23.12 40.20 27.11
C GLY A 27 -22.18 38.98 27.05
N PRO A 28 -22.65 37.76 26.73
CA PRO A 28 -21.84 36.56 26.78
C PRO A 28 -20.72 36.69 25.73
N ARG A 29 -19.49 36.93 26.20
CA ARG A 29 -18.29 36.71 25.40
C ARG A 29 -18.31 35.24 25.03
N HIS A 30 -18.48 34.94 23.75
CA HIS A 30 -17.96 33.72 23.15
C HIS A 30 -16.55 33.55 23.71
N GLN A 31 -16.37 32.55 24.58
CA GLN A 31 -15.06 32.13 25.01
C GLN A 31 -14.29 31.85 23.73
N ARG A 32 -13.25 32.64 23.47
CA ARG A 32 -12.25 32.30 22.48
C ARG A 32 -11.76 30.92 22.89
N LEU A 33 -12.21 29.90 22.17
CA LEU A 33 -11.60 28.58 22.19
C LEU A 33 -10.09 28.84 22.07
N SER A 34 -9.34 28.35 23.05
CA SER A 34 -7.89 28.38 23.05
C SER A 34 -7.42 27.91 21.67
N THR A 35 -6.86 28.81 20.87
CA THR A 35 -6.20 28.46 19.62
C THR A 35 -4.90 27.79 20.01
N ALA A 36 -4.93 26.48 20.24
CA ALA A 36 -3.71 25.70 20.29
C ALA A 36 -2.94 26.02 19.01
N SER A 37 -1.73 26.57 19.16
CA SER A 37 -0.91 26.93 18.00
C SER A 37 -0.58 25.65 17.24
N LYS A 38 -0.91 25.61 15.94
CA LYS A 38 -0.55 24.50 15.04
C LYS A 38 0.93 24.18 15.20
N VAL A 39 1.24 22.90 15.36
CA VAL A 39 2.64 22.42 15.36
C VAL A 39 3.08 22.28 13.90
N ALA A 40 4.23 22.86 13.57
CA ALA A 40 4.80 22.72 12.23
C ALA A 40 5.30 21.28 12.02
N PRO A 41 5.02 20.65 10.86
CA PRO A 41 5.53 19.32 10.58
C PRO A 41 7.06 19.34 10.43
N THR A 42 7.69 18.23 10.78
CA THR A 42 9.13 18.02 10.59
C THR A 42 9.40 17.38 9.22
N ASN A 43 10.47 17.82 8.56
CA ASN A 43 10.97 17.17 7.34
C ASN A 43 12.19 16.31 7.72
N PRO A 44 12.10 14.97 7.71
CA PRO A 44 13.17 14.08 8.17
C PRO A 44 14.43 14.11 7.29
N ILE A 45 14.37 14.66 6.08
CA ILE A 45 15.52 14.76 5.18
C ILE A 45 16.12 16.17 5.09
N ALA A 46 15.55 17.15 5.77
CA ALA A 46 16.07 18.52 5.72
C ALA A 46 17.54 18.56 6.18
N GLY A 47 18.43 18.99 5.29
CA GLY A 47 19.87 19.09 5.56
C GLY A 47 20.64 17.76 5.57
N ARG A 48 20.02 16.64 5.19
CA ARG A 48 20.67 15.31 5.19
C ARG A 48 21.37 15.04 3.85
N ALA A 49 22.68 14.82 3.89
CA ALA A 49 23.41 14.21 2.77
C ALA A 49 23.42 12.68 2.94
N ARG A 50 23.16 11.93 1.86
CA ARG A 50 23.31 10.48 1.86
C ARG A 50 24.73 10.13 1.40
N PRO A 51 25.58 9.54 2.25
CA PRO A 51 26.91 9.13 1.82
C PRO A 51 26.80 8.05 0.75
N HIS A 52 27.68 8.09 -0.24
CA HIS A 52 27.72 7.13 -1.33
C HIS A 52 29.18 6.88 -1.73
N LEU A 53 29.52 5.61 -1.91
CA LEU A 53 30.79 5.14 -2.45
C LEU A 53 30.57 4.76 -3.93
N ASP A 54 31.47 5.16 -4.82
CA ASP A 54 31.44 4.74 -6.21
C ASP A 54 31.87 3.26 -6.32
N HIS A 55 30.95 2.39 -6.73
CA HIS A 55 31.18 0.96 -6.80
C HIS A 55 31.81 0.52 -8.13
N ARG A 56 31.89 1.38 -9.16
CA ARG A 56 32.42 1.03 -10.49
C ARG A 56 33.86 0.50 -10.45
N ALA A 57 34.67 1.00 -9.50
CA ALA A 57 36.04 0.54 -9.32
C ALA A 57 36.14 -0.95 -8.94
N TYR A 58 35.08 -1.53 -8.37
CA TYR A 58 35.02 -2.90 -7.90
C TYR A 58 34.39 -3.86 -8.92
N PHE A 59 33.63 -3.36 -9.90
CA PHE A 59 32.92 -4.16 -10.92
C PHE A 59 33.43 -3.87 -12.33
N LYS A 60 34.71 -4.17 -12.58
CA LYS A 60 35.36 -3.98 -13.90
C LYS A 60 35.19 -5.15 -14.86
N GLU A 61 35.06 -6.35 -14.30
CA GLU A 61 34.88 -7.58 -15.06
C GLU A 61 33.39 -7.93 -15.17
N PRO A 62 32.96 -8.57 -16.27
CA PRO A 62 31.61 -9.09 -16.42
C PRO A 62 31.24 -10.04 -15.27
N MET A 63 29.97 -9.99 -14.85
CA MET A 63 29.41 -10.88 -13.83
C MET A 63 28.42 -11.83 -14.51
N ALA A 64 28.53 -13.13 -14.27
CA ALA A 64 27.75 -14.14 -14.98
C ALA A 64 26.34 -14.34 -14.39
N SER A 65 26.13 -14.00 -13.12
CA SER A 65 24.84 -14.21 -12.46
C SER A 65 24.57 -13.25 -11.31
N GLY A 66 23.29 -13.07 -10.96
CA GLY A 66 22.87 -12.34 -9.76
C GLY A 66 23.54 -12.83 -8.47
N PRO A 67 23.54 -14.15 -8.18
CA PRO A 67 24.24 -14.69 -7.00
C PRO A 67 25.74 -14.39 -6.96
N GLU A 68 26.41 -14.35 -8.10
CA GLU A 68 27.83 -13.95 -8.17
C GLU A 68 28.03 -12.48 -7.77
N VAL A 69 27.13 -11.59 -8.19
CA VAL A 69 27.11 -10.19 -7.73
C VAL A 69 26.91 -10.13 -6.21
N THR A 70 25.93 -10.84 -5.68
CA THR A 70 25.66 -10.87 -4.24
C THR A 70 26.87 -11.39 -3.46
N ALA A 71 27.48 -12.50 -3.88
CA ALA A 71 28.68 -13.03 -3.24
C ALA A 71 29.82 -11.99 -3.18
N LYS A 72 29.98 -11.19 -4.24
CA LYS A 72 30.95 -10.10 -4.28
C LYS A 72 30.59 -8.95 -3.35
N CYS A 73 29.32 -8.53 -3.30
CA CYS A 73 28.84 -7.52 -2.35
C CYS A 73 29.12 -7.93 -0.89
N LEU A 74 28.92 -9.21 -0.56
CA LEU A 74 29.11 -9.74 0.78
C LEU A 74 30.56 -9.73 1.27
N THR A 75 31.55 -9.51 0.38
CA THR A 75 32.95 -9.31 0.79
C THR A 75 33.18 -8.00 1.55
N CYS A 76 32.34 -6.99 1.32
CA CYS A 76 32.38 -5.70 2.04
C CYS A 76 31.15 -5.50 2.95
N HIS A 77 30.04 -6.19 2.67
CA HIS A 77 28.77 -6.07 3.38
C HIS A 77 28.32 -7.40 4.01
N PRO A 78 29.13 -8.01 4.90
CA PRO A 78 28.93 -9.40 5.34
C PRO A 78 27.61 -9.64 6.11
N GLU A 79 27.01 -8.60 6.68
CA GLU A 79 25.77 -8.70 7.46
C GLU A 79 24.51 -8.45 6.63
N SER A 80 24.64 -7.81 5.46
CA SER A 80 23.47 -7.26 4.74
C SER A 80 22.53 -8.33 4.21
N ALA A 81 23.05 -9.47 3.70
CA ALA A 81 22.17 -10.56 3.30
C ALA A 81 21.39 -11.13 4.50
N GLN A 82 22.06 -11.37 5.63
CA GLN A 82 21.40 -11.89 6.83
C GLN A 82 20.29 -10.95 7.33
N GLN A 83 20.56 -9.64 7.32
CA GLN A 83 19.57 -8.62 7.66
C GLN A 83 18.33 -8.71 6.75
N VAL A 84 18.53 -8.74 5.42
CA VAL A 84 17.42 -8.86 4.44
C VAL A 84 16.66 -10.18 4.60
N MET A 85 17.37 -11.29 4.81
CA MET A 85 16.80 -12.64 4.93
C MET A 85 15.87 -12.80 6.15
N GLN A 86 16.00 -11.93 7.14
CA GLN A 86 15.12 -11.91 8.31
C GLN A 86 13.83 -11.12 8.09
N THR A 87 13.67 -10.45 6.95
CA THR A 87 12.51 -9.59 6.66
C THR A 87 11.45 -10.27 5.81
N ALA A 88 10.28 -9.64 5.74
CA ALA A 88 9.20 -10.04 4.85
C ALA A 88 9.55 -9.92 3.36
N HIS A 89 10.52 -9.09 2.96
CA HIS A 89 10.90 -8.94 1.55
C HIS A 89 11.56 -10.21 1.01
N PHE A 90 12.28 -10.95 1.86
CA PHE A 90 12.91 -12.21 1.50
C PHE A 90 12.09 -13.43 1.93
N THR A 91 11.55 -13.46 3.15
CA THR A 91 10.77 -14.62 3.60
C THR A 91 9.37 -14.70 3.00
N TRP A 92 8.84 -13.56 2.52
CA TRP A 92 7.43 -13.37 2.16
C TRP A 92 6.44 -13.78 3.27
N LEU A 93 6.91 -13.80 4.52
CA LEU A 93 6.12 -13.98 5.72
C LEU A 93 6.20 -12.69 6.52
N SER A 94 5.05 -12.12 6.85
CA SER A 94 4.99 -10.79 7.43
C SER A 94 4.03 -10.66 8.60
N GLY A 95 3.08 -11.56 8.79
CA GLY A 95 2.09 -11.53 9.88
C GLY A 95 1.83 -12.92 10.44
N ASP A 96 0.81 -13.03 11.28
CA ASP A 96 0.40 -14.28 11.92
C ASP A 96 -1.08 -14.25 12.30
N VAL A 97 -1.77 -15.38 12.28
CA VAL A 97 -3.17 -15.49 12.70
C VAL A 97 -3.37 -16.71 13.58
N GLU A 98 -4.29 -16.61 14.51
CA GLU A 98 -4.68 -17.74 15.34
C GLU A 98 -5.67 -18.64 14.59
N ARG A 99 -5.35 -19.94 14.48
CA ARG A 99 -6.22 -20.96 13.89
C ARG A 99 -6.12 -22.23 14.74
N GLY A 100 -7.26 -22.72 15.22
CA GLY A 100 -7.29 -23.96 16.02
C GLY A 100 -6.49 -23.90 17.34
N GLY A 101 -6.20 -22.70 17.86
CA GLY A 101 -5.34 -22.51 19.04
C GLY A 101 -3.84 -22.47 18.74
N GLU A 102 -3.46 -22.44 17.46
CA GLU A 102 -2.07 -22.27 17.01
C GLU A 102 -1.87 -20.97 16.24
N THR A 103 -0.73 -20.33 16.46
CA THR A 103 -0.27 -19.17 15.71
C THR A 103 0.30 -19.61 14.35
N VAL A 104 -0.41 -19.30 13.27
CA VAL A 104 0.02 -19.57 11.90
C VAL A 104 0.71 -18.33 11.32
N ARG A 105 1.99 -18.43 10.97
CA ARG A 105 2.69 -17.35 10.26
C ARG A 105 2.16 -17.20 8.83
N ILE A 106 1.84 -15.98 8.44
CA ILE A 106 1.27 -15.67 7.13
C ILE A 106 2.03 -14.58 6.39
N GLY A 107 1.92 -14.58 5.06
CA GLY A 107 2.35 -13.51 4.18
C GLY A 107 2.20 -13.93 2.73
N LYS A 108 2.74 -13.15 1.79
CA LYS A 108 2.62 -13.42 0.34
C LYS A 108 3.00 -14.87 -0.03
N ARG A 109 3.86 -15.53 0.75
CA ARG A 109 4.26 -16.93 0.55
C ARG A 109 3.09 -17.91 0.60
N ASN A 110 2.12 -17.69 1.49
CA ASN A 110 1.08 -18.67 1.83
C ASN A 110 -0.34 -18.09 1.97
N VAL A 111 -0.54 -16.77 1.85
CA VAL A 111 -1.89 -16.18 1.80
C VAL A 111 -2.48 -16.24 0.41
N MET A 112 -3.80 -16.38 0.36
CA MET A 112 -4.55 -16.17 -0.87
C MET A 112 -4.91 -14.69 -1.04
N ASN A 113 -4.98 -14.24 -2.28
CA ASN A 113 -5.64 -13.00 -2.65
C ASN A 113 -6.71 -13.27 -3.69
N ASN A 114 -7.46 -12.24 -4.05
CA ASN A 114 -8.50 -12.34 -5.09
C ASN A 114 -8.07 -11.72 -6.42
N PHE A 115 -6.75 -11.60 -6.66
CA PHE A 115 -6.15 -11.24 -7.94
C PHE A 115 -5.62 -12.50 -8.64
N CYS A 116 -4.31 -12.78 -8.51
CA CYS A 116 -3.67 -13.99 -9.06
C CYS A 116 -3.82 -15.22 -8.15
N ILE A 117 -4.68 -15.15 -7.14
CA ILE A 117 -5.08 -16.23 -6.23
C ILE A 117 -3.98 -16.66 -5.27
N ALA A 118 -2.96 -17.41 -5.71
CA ALA A 118 -1.94 -17.99 -4.83
C ALA A 118 -0.55 -18.07 -5.49
N VAL A 119 0.50 -17.98 -4.66
CA VAL A 119 1.90 -18.15 -5.09
C VAL A 119 2.27 -19.62 -5.27
N GLN A 120 1.77 -20.49 -4.38
CA GLN A 120 2.06 -21.92 -4.42
C GLN A 120 1.63 -22.51 -5.78
N GLY A 121 2.54 -23.21 -6.44
CA GLY A 121 2.36 -23.71 -7.81
C GLY A 121 2.55 -22.68 -8.93
N ASN A 122 2.74 -21.40 -8.58
CA ASN A 122 2.87 -20.28 -9.50
C ASN A 122 4.16 -19.44 -9.28
N TRP A 123 5.11 -19.96 -8.49
CA TRP A 123 6.27 -19.22 -7.98
C TRP A 123 6.99 -18.45 -9.08
N SER A 124 7.41 -19.12 -10.15
CA SER A 124 8.23 -18.51 -11.21
C SER A 124 7.63 -17.21 -11.79
N SER A 125 6.31 -17.11 -11.88
CA SER A 125 5.63 -15.90 -12.33
C SER A 125 5.55 -14.83 -11.22
N CYS A 126 5.32 -15.25 -9.98
CA CYS A 126 5.14 -14.36 -8.84
C CYS A 126 6.46 -13.79 -8.28
N THR A 127 7.52 -14.61 -8.27
CA THR A 127 8.82 -14.33 -7.64
C THR A 127 9.73 -13.46 -8.51
N LYS A 128 9.26 -13.03 -9.69
CA LYS A 128 9.80 -11.85 -10.37
C LYS A 128 9.86 -10.62 -9.44
N CYS A 129 8.94 -10.52 -8.48
CA CYS A 129 8.92 -9.45 -7.46
C CYS A 129 9.49 -9.89 -6.10
N HIS A 130 10.21 -11.02 -6.00
CA HIS A 130 10.87 -11.46 -4.78
C HIS A 130 12.26 -10.82 -4.66
N ALA A 131 12.69 -10.44 -3.45
CA ALA A 131 14.02 -9.88 -3.20
C ALA A 131 15.12 -10.95 -3.19
N GLY A 132 15.02 -11.92 -4.09
CA GLY A 132 15.99 -12.99 -4.26
C GLY A 132 15.99 -13.59 -5.67
N TYR A 133 16.87 -14.55 -5.86
CA TYR A 133 17.17 -15.19 -7.14
C TYR A 133 16.81 -16.68 -7.14
N GLY A 134 16.01 -17.10 -8.11
CA GLY A 134 15.82 -18.53 -8.40
C GLY A 134 14.72 -19.22 -7.60
N TRP A 135 13.76 -18.49 -7.03
CA TRP A 135 12.62 -19.10 -6.35
C TRP A 135 11.59 -19.62 -7.37
N GLN A 136 11.67 -20.91 -7.71
CA GLN A 136 10.85 -21.54 -8.75
C GLN A 136 9.80 -22.52 -8.21
N ASP A 137 10.03 -23.04 -7.01
CA ASP A 137 9.22 -24.08 -6.37
C ASP A 137 9.35 -24.03 -4.83
N ASP A 138 8.89 -25.07 -4.14
CA ASP A 138 8.96 -25.25 -2.70
C ASP A 138 10.35 -25.68 -2.18
N HIS A 139 11.30 -25.98 -3.04
CA HIS A 139 12.67 -26.37 -2.68
C HIS A 139 13.64 -25.18 -2.59
N TYR A 140 13.14 -23.95 -2.69
CA TYR A 140 13.96 -22.75 -2.59
C TYR A 140 14.68 -22.65 -1.24
N ASP A 141 16.00 -22.48 -1.30
CA ASP A 141 16.85 -22.35 -0.13
C ASP A 141 16.84 -20.91 0.40
N PHE A 142 16.03 -20.68 1.44
CA PHE A 142 15.96 -19.42 2.19
C PHE A 142 17.17 -19.19 3.12
N GLN A 143 18.13 -20.10 3.20
CA GLN A 143 19.36 -19.95 4.00
C GLN A 143 20.58 -19.57 3.14
N ARG A 144 20.47 -19.65 1.81
CA ARG A 144 21.54 -19.20 0.89
C ARG A 144 21.59 -17.68 0.82
N GLN A 145 22.67 -17.10 1.36
CA GLN A 145 22.86 -15.64 1.35
C GLN A 145 23.10 -15.07 -0.05
N ASP A 146 23.75 -15.81 -0.94
CA ASP A 146 23.95 -15.43 -2.34
C ASP A 146 22.64 -15.42 -3.15
N ASN A 147 21.56 -16.01 -2.64
CA ASN A 147 20.24 -15.88 -3.24
C ASN A 147 19.59 -14.51 -2.97
N VAL A 148 20.13 -13.65 -2.09
CA VAL A 148 19.59 -12.30 -1.87
C VAL A 148 19.84 -11.43 -3.09
N ASP A 149 18.82 -10.73 -3.59
CA ASP A 149 18.95 -9.77 -4.67
C ASP A 149 19.25 -8.38 -4.11
N CYS A 150 20.52 -7.99 -4.10
CA CYS A 150 20.92 -6.65 -3.68
C CYS A 150 20.55 -5.56 -4.70
N LEU A 151 20.45 -5.91 -5.99
CA LEU A 151 20.36 -4.94 -7.09
C LEU A 151 18.94 -4.39 -7.25
N VAL A 152 17.91 -5.20 -6.95
CA VAL A 152 16.50 -4.81 -7.08
C VAL A 152 16.16 -3.52 -6.32
N CYS A 153 16.78 -3.32 -5.15
CA CYS A 153 16.57 -2.13 -4.33
C CYS A 153 17.62 -1.03 -4.57
N HIS A 154 18.81 -1.39 -5.05
CA HIS A 154 19.96 -0.49 -5.06
C HIS A 154 20.45 -0.06 -6.44
N ASP A 155 19.94 -0.62 -7.54
CA ASP A 155 20.33 -0.20 -8.88
C ASP A 155 20.23 1.33 -9.06
N GLY A 156 21.32 1.95 -9.53
CA GLY A 156 21.35 3.37 -9.86
C GLY A 156 21.38 3.66 -11.34
N SER A 157 21.46 2.63 -12.18
CA SER A 157 21.50 2.74 -13.63
C SER A 157 20.11 2.90 -14.25
N GLY A 158 19.07 2.36 -13.59
CA GLY A 158 17.72 2.26 -14.13
C GLY A 158 17.57 1.17 -15.18
N SER A 159 18.55 0.27 -15.31
CA SER A 159 18.55 -0.79 -16.32
C SER A 159 18.30 -2.18 -15.73
N TYR A 160 18.30 -2.32 -14.39
CA TYR A 160 18.06 -3.61 -13.76
C TYR A 160 16.60 -4.02 -13.86
N VAL A 161 16.37 -5.16 -14.50
CA VAL A 161 15.04 -5.78 -14.60
C VAL A 161 15.11 -7.25 -14.24
N LYS A 162 14.08 -7.72 -13.52
CA LYS A 162 13.92 -9.13 -13.17
C LYS A 162 13.06 -9.87 -14.19
N ALA A 163 13.46 -11.08 -14.52
CA ALA A 163 12.73 -12.06 -15.28
C ALA A 163 12.01 -13.04 -14.34
N LYS A 164 11.54 -14.15 -14.92
CA LYS A 164 10.90 -15.25 -14.17
C LYS A 164 11.82 -15.77 -13.06
N SER A 165 11.22 -16.25 -11.99
CA SER A 165 11.92 -16.78 -10.81
C SER A 165 12.83 -15.76 -10.11
N GLY A 166 12.67 -14.46 -10.40
CA GLY A 166 13.48 -13.40 -9.84
C GLY A 166 14.90 -13.30 -10.43
N LEU A 167 15.24 -14.06 -11.47
CA LEU A 167 16.55 -13.95 -12.11
C LEU A 167 16.71 -12.60 -12.84
N PRO A 168 17.92 -12.06 -13.02
CA PRO A 168 18.13 -10.91 -13.89
C PRO A 168 17.68 -11.19 -15.32
N GLY A 169 17.21 -10.16 -16.03
CA GLY A 169 16.93 -10.25 -17.46
C GLY A 169 18.18 -10.58 -18.29
N PRO A 170 18.04 -11.24 -19.46
CA PRO A 170 19.19 -11.67 -20.27
C PRO A 170 20.05 -10.52 -20.80
N ASP A 171 19.46 -9.35 -20.99
CA ASP A 171 20.13 -8.16 -21.53
C ASP A 171 20.69 -7.23 -20.44
N VAL A 172 20.62 -7.63 -19.17
CA VAL A 172 21.11 -6.83 -18.04
C VAL A 172 22.63 -6.93 -17.95
N ASP A 173 23.33 -5.80 -18.09
CA ASP A 173 24.75 -5.71 -17.75
C ASP A 173 24.92 -5.65 -16.24
N LEU A 174 25.14 -6.82 -15.64
CA LEU A 174 25.27 -6.96 -14.19
C LEU A 174 26.48 -6.21 -13.61
N ALA A 175 27.57 -6.04 -14.36
CA ALA A 175 28.73 -5.29 -13.89
C ALA A 175 28.42 -3.79 -13.85
N ALA A 176 27.77 -3.25 -14.89
CA ALA A 176 27.33 -1.86 -14.93
C ALA A 176 26.29 -1.56 -13.83
N VAL A 177 25.29 -2.43 -13.66
CA VAL A 177 24.28 -2.29 -12.61
C VAL A 177 24.93 -2.32 -11.23
N ALA A 178 25.76 -3.32 -10.94
CA ALA A 178 26.43 -3.44 -9.64
C ALA A 178 27.39 -2.28 -9.37
N GLY A 179 28.03 -1.72 -10.39
CA GLY A 179 28.86 -0.51 -10.27
C GLY A 179 28.05 0.77 -9.98
N SER A 180 26.76 0.79 -10.32
CA SER A 180 25.88 1.96 -10.17
C SER A 180 25.13 2.02 -8.83
N VAL A 181 25.30 1.03 -7.96
CA VAL A 181 24.45 0.87 -6.77
C VAL A 181 24.43 2.10 -5.87
N ARG A 182 23.25 2.49 -5.38
CA ARG A 182 23.02 3.71 -4.61
C ARG A 182 22.01 3.51 -3.49
N ALA A 183 21.75 4.56 -2.72
CA ALA A 183 20.59 4.58 -1.84
C ALA A 183 19.29 4.44 -2.66
N PRO A 184 18.30 3.64 -2.21
CA PRO A 184 17.09 3.38 -2.99
C PRO A 184 16.30 4.66 -3.27
N ASN A 185 15.76 4.72 -4.49
CA ASN A 185 14.81 5.72 -4.95
C ASN A 185 13.45 5.06 -5.26
N ARG A 186 12.45 5.88 -5.60
CA ARG A 186 11.08 5.42 -5.89
C ARG A 186 11.01 4.41 -7.04
N ASP A 187 11.87 4.53 -8.03
CA ASP A 187 12.00 3.59 -9.16
C ASP A 187 12.38 2.18 -8.71
N ASN A 188 13.33 2.06 -7.77
CA ASN A 188 13.73 0.77 -7.21
C ASN A 188 12.55 0.06 -6.53
N CYS A 189 11.84 0.77 -5.64
CA CYS A 189 10.66 0.22 -4.96
C CYS A 189 9.52 -0.06 -5.95
N GLY A 190 9.33 0.84 -6.93
CA GLY A 190 8.28 0.81 -7.93
C GLY A 190 8.32 -0.40 -8.85
N LEU A 191 9.51 -0.98 -9.11
CA LEU A 191 9.67 -2.21 -9.89
C LEU A 191 8.72 -3.33 -9.41
N CYS A 192 8.48 -3.40 -8.10
CA CYS A 192 7.59 -4.38 -7.48
C CYS A 192 6.31 -3.75 -6.92
N HIS A 193 6.36 -2.53 -6.38
CA HIS A 193 5.22 -1.95 -5.66
C HIS A 193 4.21 -1.24 -6.57
N PHE A 194 4.63 -0.73 -7.73
CA PHE A 194 3.74 -0.15 -8.74
C PHE A 194 3.11 -1.24 -9.61
N ASN A 195 3.76 -2.41 -9.68
CA ASN A 195 3.40 -3.52 -10.55
C ASN A 195 2.92 -4.73 -9.72
N GLY A 196 1.61 -4.96 -9.67
CA GLY A 196 1.03 -6.05 -8.89
C GLY A 196 -0.38 -6.40 -9.36
N GLY A 197 -0.87 -7.60 -9.06
CA GLY A 197 -2.21 -8.01 -9.49
C GLY A 197 -2.38 -8.13 -11.02
N GLY A 198 -1.27 -8.22 -11.76
CA GLY A 198 -1.27 -8.44 -13.20
C GLY A 198 -0.91 -7.21 -14.05
N GLY A 199 -0.57 -6.06 -13.45
CA GLY A 199 -0.10 -4.87 -14.17
C GLY A 199 0.28 -3.70 -13.28
N MET A 200 0.66 -2.59 -13.91
CA MET A 200 0.98 -1.32 -13.25
C MET A 200 -0.31 -0.65 -12.74
N GLY A 201 -0.32 -0.13 -11.50
CA GLY A 201 -1.48 0.54 -10.89
C GLY A 201 -2.67 -0.37 -10.56
N VAL A 202 -2.63 -1.65 -10.94
CA VAL A 202 -3.75 -2.59 -10.86
C VAL A 202 -4.15 -2.95 -9.42
N LYS A 203 -3.19 -3.12 -8.51
CA LYS A 203 -3.45 -3.74 -7.20
C LYS A 203 -3.82 -2.75 -6.09
N HIS A 204 -2.89 -1.91 -5.63
CA HIS A 204 -3.15 -0.98 -4.52
C HIS A 204 -3.94 0.25 -4.98
N GLY A 205 -3.65 0.76 -6.19
CA GLY A 205 -4.34 1.90 -6.79
C GLY A 205 -3.85 3.26 -6.30
N ASP A 206 -3.15 3.34 -5.17
CA ASP A 206 -2.45 4.55 -4.69
C ASP A 206 -0.94 4.51 -4.96
N LEU A 207 -0.46 3.51 -5.70
CA LEU A 207 0.94 3.32 -6.05
C LEU A 207 1.08 2.92 -7.53
N ASP A 208 1.65 3.82 -8.33
CA ASP A 208 1.85 3.67 -9.77
C ASP A 208 3.03 4.54 -10.28
N ASP A 209 3.39 4.38 -11.56
CA ASP A 209 4.57 5.03 -12.15
C ASP A 209 4.51 6.56 -12.18
N SER A 210 3.34 7.18 -12.07
CA SER A 210 3.22 8.64 -11.95
C SER A 210 3.86 9.18 -10.66
N LEU A 211 4.11 8.31 -9.68
CA LEU A 211 4.83 8.65 -8.45
C LEU A 211 6.35 8.63 -8.61
N LEU A 212 6.89 8.28 -9.78
CA LEU A 212 8.32 8.45 -10.06
C LEU A 212 8.72 9.92 -10.08
N ASN A 213 7.86 10.80 -10.60
CA ASN A 213 8.05 12.24 -10.61
C ASN A 213 6.70 12.98 -10.49
N PRO A 214 6.04 12.89 -9.33
CA PRO A 214 4.68 13.40 -9.17
C PRO A 214 4.67 14.92 -8.99
N SER A 215 3.57 15.57 -9.35
CA SER A 215 3.27 16.92 -8.91
C SER A 215 2.82 16.94 -7.44
N GLU A 216 2.89 18.11 -6.78
CA GLU A 216 2.33 18.30 -5.43
C GLU A 216 0.84 17.91 -5.36
N SER A 217 0.07 18.17 -6.42
CA SER A 217 -1.34 17.81 -6.47
C SER A 217 -1.59 16.30 -6.42
N LEU A 218 -0.63 15.49 -6.87
CA LEU A 218 -0.76 14.03 -6.82
C LEU A 218 -0.23 13.46 -5.51
N ASP A 219 0.89 13.94 -5.01
CA ASP A 219 1.35 13.57 -3.66
C ASP A 219 2.23 14.70 -3.10
N VAL A 220 1.83 15.29 -1.98
CA VAL A 220 2.56 16.41 -1.38
C VAL A 220 3.94 16.01 -0.85
N HIS A 221 4.11 14.77 -0.38
CA HIS A 221 5.38 14.31 0.19
C HIS A 221 6.37 13.98 -0.93
N MET A 222 5.95 13.20 -1.92
CA MET A 222 6.81 12.81 -3.03
C MET A 222 6.99 13.92 -4.07
N GLY A 223 5.96 14.73 -4.30
CA GLY A 223 5.92 15.73 -5.38
C GLY A 223 6.44 17.10 -4.98
N ARG A 224 6.10 17.59 -3.78
CA ARG A 224 6.61 18.88 -3.27
C ARG A 224 7.89 18.72 -2.46
N LEU A 225 7.97 17.74 -1.57
CA LEU A 225 9.16 17.55 -0.71
C LEU A 225 10.22 16.65 -1.37
N GLY A 226 9.89 15.98 -2.48
CA GLY A 226 10.81 15.11 -3.20
C GLY A 226 11.12 13.78 -2.49
N PHE A 227 10.31 13.38 -1.51
CA PHE A 227 10.57 12.21 -0.68
C PHE A 227 10.73 10.94 -1.52
N GLN A 228 11.78 10.17 -1.24
CA GLN A 228 11.89 8.77 -1.63
C GLN A 228 11.11 7.91 -0.63
N CYS A 229 10.78 6.67 -1.00
CA CYS A 229 10.04 5.75 -0.13
C CYS A 229 10.71 5.62 1.25
N VAL A 230 12.04 5.50 1.28
CA VAL A 230 12.86 5.32 2.49
C VAL A 230 12.93 6.55 3.40
N ASP A 231 12.39 7.70 2.99
CA ASP A 231 12.34 8.91 3.83
C ASP A 231 11.20 8.85 4.86
N CYS A 232 10.09 8.19 4.49
CA CYS A 232 9.03 7.80 5.42
C CYS A 232 9.26 6.38 5.95
N HIS A 233 9.63 5.44 5.07
CA HIS A 233 9.94 4.06 5.44
C HIS A 233 11.38 3.94 5.96
N GLN A 234 11.68 4.67 7.03
CA GLN A 234 13.04 4.77 7.58
C GLN A 234 13.55 3.40 8.01
N THR A 235 14.59 2.95 7.31
CA THR A 235 15.06 1.57 7.39
C THR A 235 16.31 1.47 8.26
N HIS A 236 16.29 0.52 9.19
CA HIS A 236 17.43 0.16 10.03
C HIS A 236 17.68 -1.34 9.88
N ASP A 237 18.95 -1.74 9.69
CA ASP A 237 19.32 -3.16 9.48
C ASP A 237 18.45 -3.87 8.43
N HIS A 238 18.22 -3.19 7.30
CA HIS A 238 17.31 -3.60 6.21
C HIS A 238 15.85 -3.88 6.61
N LEU A 239 15.45 -3.61 7.85
CA LEU A 239 14.07 -3.74 8.29
C LEU A 239 13.27 -2.49 7.87
N ILE A 240 12.50 -2.65 6.80
CA ILE A 240 11.65 -1.60 6.22
C ILE A 240 10.30 -1.56 6.98
N PRO A 241 9.91 -0.43 7.61
CA PRO A 241 8.65 -0.30 8.31
C PRO A 241 7.46 -0.08 7.35
N GLY A 242 6.25 0.09 7.87
CA GLY A 242 5.05 0.47 7.10
C GLY A 242 4.05 -0.65 6.87
N LYS A 243 4.01 -1.63 7.77
CA LYS A 243 3.04 -2.73 7.71
C LYS A 243 1.65 -2.28 8.14
N VAL A 244 0.78 -2.04 7.16
CA VAL A 244 -0.62 -1.60 7.36
C VAL A 244 -1.69 -2.62 6.95
N ASN A 245 -1.32 -3.72 6.27
CA ASN A 245 -2.27 -4.73 5.79
C ASN A 245 -1.95 -6.14 6.29
N ALA A 246 -1.52 -6.29 7.54
CA ALA A 246 -1.26 -7.61 8.11
C ALA A 246 -1.40 -7.60 9.62
N THR A 247 -1.79 -8.75 10.17
CA THR A 247 -1.80 -9.03 11.60
C THR A 247 -0.40 -8.94 12.18
N TYR A 248 -0.31 -8.35 13.37
CA TYR A 248 0.94 -8.02 14.04
C TYR A 248 1.13 -8.86 15.30
N THR A 249 2.33 -9.44 15.43
CA THR A 249 2.97 -9.80 16.69
C THR A 249 4.45 -9.43 16.65
N GLU A 250 5.07 -9.29 17.84
CA GLU A 250 6.52 -9.11 18.04
C GLU A 250 7.34 -10.17 17.29
N ALA A 251 6.81 -11.40 17.16
CA ALA A 251 7.47 -12.51 16.48
C ALA A 251 7.74 -12.26 14.98
N THR A 252 7.05 -11.28 14.37
CA THR A 252 7.18 -10.97 12.94
C THR A 252 8.16 -9.84 12.63
N ARG A 253 8.82 -9.27 13.66
CA ARG A 253 9.71 -8.09 13.58
C ARG A 253 9.13 -6.94 12.74
N ALA A 254 7.82 -6.75 12.76
CA ALA A 254 7.16 -5.77 11.93
C ALA A 254 7.18 -4.37 12.57
N ALA A 255 7.63 -3.37 11.82
CA ALA A 255 7.56 -1.97 12.23
C ALA A 255 6.44 -1.22 11.47
N ARG A 256 5.75 -0.32 12.17
CA ARG A 256 4.79 0.63 11.58
C ARG A 256 5.46 2.00 11.43
N PHE A 257 4.91 2.81 10.53
CA PHE A 257 5.13 4.25 10.54
C PHE A 257 3.74 4.92 10.65
N ASP A 258 3.67 6.11 11.24
CA ASP A 258 2.45 6.91 11.30
C ASP A 258 2.73 8.34 10.83
N CYS A 259 1.71 9.04 10.32
CA CYS A 259 1.74 10.45 9.99
C CYS A 259 2.24 11.30 11.17
N THR A 260 1.95 10.88 12.40
CA THR A 260 2.28 11.63 13.62
C THR A 260 3.78 11.67 13.94
N GLU A 261 4.61 10.84 13.31
CA GLU A 261 6.07 10.93 13.46
C GLU A 261 6.63 12.25 12.92
N CYS A 262 6.03 12.78 11.86
CA CYS A 262 6.36 14.09 11.29
C CYS A 262 5.34 15.17 11.68
N HIS A 263 4.09 14.79 11.91
CA HIS A 263 2.98 15.68 12.25
C HIS A 263 2.57 15.52 13.72
N ALA A 264 3.46 15.91 14.65
CA ALA A 264 3.22 15.79 16.07
C ALA A 264 2.22 16.84 16.61
N GLY A 265 1.40 16.46 17.60
CA GLY A 265 0.48 17.38 18.28
C GLY A 265 -0.70 17.84 17.40
N PRO A 266 -1.35 18.98 17.74
CA PRO A 266 -2.46 19.50 16.95
C PRO A 266 -1.96 19.99 15.58
N ALA A 267 -2.26 19.22 14.54
CA ALA A 267 -1.90 19.51 13.16
C ALA A 267 -2.78 20.62 12.52
N HIS A 268 -3.95 20.88 13.11
CA HIS A 268 -4.94 21.84 12.60
C HIS A 268 -5.07 23.02 13.56
N ALA A 269 -5.34 24.21 13.01
CA ALA A 269 -5.74 25.37 13.82
C ALA A 269 -7.16 25.19 14.40
N ASP A 270 -8.01 24.42 13.71
CA ASP A 270 -9.35 24.08 14.17
C ASP A 270 -9.33 22.92 15.17
N ALA A 271 -9.79 23.18 16.40
CA ALA A 271 -9.87 22.20 17.46
C ALA A 271 -10.85 21.05 17.15
N VAL A 272 -11.88 21.30 16.34
CA VAL A 272 -12.84 20.26 15.92
C VAL A 272 -12.15 19.26 15.01
N LEU A 273 -11.35 19.71 14.04
CA LEU A 273 -10.56 18.81 13.19
C LEU A 273 -9.55 17.99 14.00
N ASN A 274 -8.89 18.61 14.98
CA ASN A 274 -8.00 17.86 15.89
C ASN A 274 -8.75 16.78 16.67
N LYS A 275 -9.97 17.06 17.15
CA LYS A 275 -10.81 16.05 17.81
C LYS A 275 -11.19 14.89 16.88
N HIS A 276 -11.42 15.15 15.60
CA HIS A 276 -11.71 14.08 14.63
C HIS A 276 -10.56 13.07 14.52
N THR A 277 -9.30 13.49 14.72
CA THR A 277 -8.14 12.59 14.63
C THR A 277 -8.14 11.47 15.68
N GLU A 278 -8.98 11.57 16.72
CA GLU A 278 -9.20 10.52 17.71
C GLU A 278 -9.94 9.31 17.10
N ARG A 279 -10.80 9.53 16.09
CA ARG A 279 -11.69 8.50 15.52
C ARG A 279 -11.60 8.37 13.99
N VAL A 280 -10.98 9.31 13.30
CA VAL A 280 -10.82 9.33 11.84
C VAL A 280 -9.33 9.39 11.52
N ALA A 281 -8.86 8.47 10.68
CA ALA A 281 -7.46 8.44 10.27
C ALA A 281 -7.10 9.64 9.39
N CYS A 282 -5.86 10.13 9.45
CA CYS A 282 -5.39 11.24 8.62
C CYS A 282 -5.63 10.96 7.12
N GLN A 283 -5.38 9.71 6.71
CA GLN A 283 -5.56 9.19 5.36
C GLN A 283 -7.00 9.40 4.86
N THR A 284 -8.01 9.24 5.73
CA THR A 284 -9.43 9.35 5.34
C THR A 284 -9.75 10.72 4.75
N CYS A 285 -9.24 11.79 5.37
CA CYS A 285 -9.48 13.16 4.92
C CYS A 285 -8.47 13.62 3.86
N HIS A 286 -7.22 13.18 3.98
CA HIS A 286 -6.12 13.68 3.14
C HIS A 286 -5.86 12.87 1.87
N ILE A 287 -6.59 11.76 1.65
CA ILE A 287 -6.55 10.99 0.41
C ILE A 287 -7.98 10.88 -0.16
N PRO A 288 -8.48 11.95 -0.82
CA PRO A 288 -9.86 12.02 -1.29
C PRO A 288 -10.14 11.12 -2.51
N ALA A 289 -9.12 10.66 -3.21
CA ALA A 289 -9.25 9.64 -4.25
C ALA A 289 -7.90 8.96 -4.49
N PHE A 290 -7.94 7.72 -4.99
CA PHE A 290 -6.79 6.98 -5.50
C PHE A 290 -7.00 6.68 -7.00
N ALA A 291 -6.03 6.06 -7.66
CA ALA A 291 -6.06 5.83 -9.11
C ALA A 291 -6.29 7.13 -9.91
N ARG A 292 -5.69 8.23 -9.43
CA ARG A 292 -5.89 9.59 -9.98
C ARG A 292 -5.16 9.85 -11.30
N LYS A 293 -4.23 8.96 -11.68
CA LYS A 293 -3.46 9.03 -12.93
C LYS A 293 -3.63 7.83 -13.83
N TYR A 294 -3.73 6.64 -13.25
CA TYR A 294 -3.95 5.42 -13.99
C TYR A 294 -5.10 4.62 -13.38
N PRO A 295 -5.88 3.92 -14.20
CA PRO A 295 -6.97 3.10 -13.75
C PRO A 295 -6.48 1.93 -12.90
N THR A 296 -7.34 1.51 -11.97
CA THR A 296 -7.06 0.37 -11.11
C THR A 296 -8.17 -0.65 -11.21
N LYS A 297 -7.80 -1.94 -11.14
CA LYS A 297 -8.80 -3.01 -11.24
C LYS A 297 -9.63 -3.04 -9.97
N MET A 298 -10.95 -2.94 -10.11
CA MET A 298 -11.93 -3.01 -9.03
C MET A 298 -12.61 -4.37 -8.97
N ASP A 299 -12.78 -5.01 -10.12
CA ASP A 299 -13.37 -6.35 -10.21
C ASP A 299 -12.55 -7.30 -11.08
N TRP A 300 -12.56 -8.58 -10.70
CA TRP A 300 -11.99 -9.66 -11.48
C TRP A 300 -12.88 -10.91 -11.41
N ASP A 301 -13.56 -11.25 -12.51
CA ASP A 301 -14.38 -12.45 -12.63
C ASP A 301 -13.63 -13.57 -13.36
N TRP A 302 -13.00 -14.49 -12.61
CA TRP A 302 -12.33 -15.67 -13.15
C TRP A 302 -13.29 -16.70 -13.77
N SER A 303 -14.59 -16.66 -13.45
CA SER A 303 -15.58 -17.58 -14.02
C SER A 303 -15.77 -17.39 -15.53
N LYS A 304 -15.32 -16.25 -16.06
CA LYS A 304 -15.35 -15.95 -17.50
C LYS A 304 -14.09 -16.39 -18.25
N ALA A 305 -13.07 -16.87 -17.55
CA ALA A 305 -11.80 -17.25 -18.17
C ALA A 305 -11.96 -18.50 -19.07
N GLY A 306 -11.17 -18.57 -20.14
CA GLY A 306 -11.15 -19.69 -21.08
C GLY A 306 -12.03 -19.53 -22.32
N ASP A 307 -12.92 -18.53 -22.36
CA ASP A 307 -13.77 -18.23 -23.52
C ASP A 307 -12.95 -17.67 -24.70
N GLY A 308 -12.66 -18.53 -25.67
CA GLY A 308 -11.93 -18.16 -26.88
C GLY A 308 -12.75 -17.39 -27.93
N THR A 309 -14.05 -17.15 -27.69
CA THR A 309 -14.89 -16.37 -28.61
C THR A 309 -14.80 -14.87 -28.37
N ARG A 310 -14.31 -14.46 -27.20
CA ARG A 310 -14.08 -13.07 -26.83
C ARG A 310 -12.65 -12.66 -27.16
N PRO A 311 -12.43 -11.48 -27.77
CA PRO A 311 -11.08 -10.96 -27.97
C PRO A 311 -10.45 -10.56 -26.64
N ASP A 312 -9.13 -10.68 -26.56
CA ASP A 312 -8.36 -10.16 -25.43
C ASP A 312 -8.32 -8.63 -25.47
N GLU A 313 -8.82 -8.00 -24.41
CA GLU A 313 -8.82 -6.56 -24.17
C GLU A 313 -8.28 -6.29 -22.75
N PRO A 314 -7.08 -5.70 -22.59
CA PRO A 314 -6.35 -5.66 -21.32
C PRO A 314 -7.11 -5.18 -20.07
N HIS A 315 -8.10 -4.29 -20.24
CA HIS A 315 -8.89 -3.71 -19.15
C HIS A 315 -10.33 -4.23 -19.07
N GLU A 316 -10.72 -5.18 -19.92
CA GLU A 316 -12.09 -5.72 -19.94
C GLU A 316 -12.09 -7.24 -19.87
N TYR A 317 -11.27 -7.92 -20.68
CA TYR A 317 -11.26 -9.38 -20.76
C TYR A 317 -9.90 -9.91 -21.19
N LEU A 318 -9.41 -10.97 -20.55
CA LEU A 318 -8.31 -11.76 -21.08
C LEU A 318 -8.68 -13.23 -20.96
N LYS A 319 -8.56 -14.01 -22.03
CA LYS A 319 -8.88 -15.45 -22.03
C LYS A 319 -8.21 -16.19 -20.88
N ILE A 320 -6.97 -15.83 -20.57
CA ILE A 320 -6.16 -16.43 -19.49
C ILE A 320 -6.61 -16.05 -18.07
N LYS A 321 -7.48 -15.06 -17.91
CA LYS A 321 -7.77 -14.44 -16.60
C LYS A 321 -9.27 -14.20 -16.36
N GLY A 322 -10.10 -14.12 -17.39
CA GLY A 322 -11.50 -13.77 -17.28
C GLY A 322 -11.75 -12.28 -17.48
N GLU A 323 -12.78 -11.76 -16.85
CA GLU A 323 -13.31 -10.41 -17.07
C GLU A 323 -12.90 -9.44 -15.96
N PHE A 324 -12.74 -8.17 -16.29
CA PHE A 324 -12.32 -7.13 -15.36
C PHE A 324 -13.24 -5.92 -15.42
N ARG A 325 -13.27 -5.17 -14.31
CA ARG A 325 -13.68 -3.76 -14.29
C ARG A 325 -12.55 -2.92 -13.73
N TYR A 326 -12.26 -1.81 -14.39
CA TYR A 326 -11.29 -0.82 -13.96
C TYR A 326 -11.98 0.52 -13.76
N ASP A 327 -11.60 1.22 -12.69
CA ASP A 327 -12.08 2.57 -12.39
C ASP A 327 -10.90 3.53 -12.23
N GLU A 328 -11.13 4.83 -12.44
CA GLU A 328 -10.19 5.94 -12.25
C GLU A 328 -10.73 6.93 -11.22
N ASP A 329 -9.85 7.71 -10.60
CA ASP A 329 -10.19 8.73 -9.59
C ASP A 329 -11.15 8.19 -8.52
N VAL A 330 -10.81 7.01 -8.00
CA VAL A 330 -11.71 6.19 -7.20
C VAL A 330 -11.80 6.73 -5.79
N ARG A 331 -13.03 6.96 -5.33
CA ARG A 331 -13.34 7.23 -3.92
C ARG A 331 -13.09 5.97 -3.07
N PRO A 332 -12.28 6.04 -2.00
CA PRO A 332 -12.13 4.93 -1.06
C PRO A 332 -13.45 4.52 -0.39
N GLU A 333 -13.55 3.24 -0.06
CA GLU A 333 -14.53 2.73 0.91
C GLU A 333 -13.96 2.90 2.33
N TYR A 334 -14.84 3.08 3.31
CA TYR A 334 -14.45 3.44 4.67
C TYR A 334 -14.90 2.40 5.68
N ALA A 335 -13.97 1.97 6.54
CA ALA A 335 -14.24 0.98 7.57
C ALA A 335 -13.48 1.29 8.86
N TRP A 336 -13.99 0.78 9.99
CA TRP A 336 -13.25 0.79 11.24
C TRP A 336 -12.02 -0.12 11.14
N TYR A 337 -10.89 0.39 11.61
CA TYR A 337 -9.62 -0.34 11.61
C TYR A 337 -8.80 0.00 12.85
N ASN A 338 -8.45 -1.03 13.62
CA ASN A 338 -7.63 -0.95 14.85
C ASN A 338 -6.17 -1.37 14.63
N GLY A 339 -5.74 -1.53 13.38
CA GLY A 339 -4.41 -2.04 13.05
C GLY A 339 -4.36 -3.55 12.78
N HIS A 340 -5.42 -4.29 13.04
CA HIS A 340 -5.49 -5.73 12.79
C HIS A 340 -6.50 -6.06 11.69
N MET A 341 -6.24 -7.14 10.95
CA MET A 341 -7.13 -7.63 9.89
C MET A 341 -7.33 -9.11 10.09
N ASP A 342 -8.55 -9.62 9.95
CA ASP A 342 -8.72 -11.05 9.76
C ASP A 342 -8.18 -11.45 8.39
N ARG A 343 -7.90 -12.73 8.20
CA ARG A 343 -7.34 -13.28 6.97
C ARG A 343 -7.86 -14.69 6.72
N TYR A 344 -8.38 -14.93 5.52
CA TYR A 344 -8.55 -16.29 5.05
C TYR A 344 -7.19 -16.98 4.94
N VAL A 345 -7.02 -18.10 5.63
CA VAL A 345 -5.86 -18.99 5.50
C VAL A 345 -6.23 -20.14 4.56
N VAL A 346 -5.28 -20.57 3.73
CA VAL A 346 -5.47 -21.72 2.82
C VAL A 346 -5.99 -22.92 3.62
N GLY A 347 -7.18 -23.42 3.23
CA GLY A 347 -7.86 -24.52 3.91
C GLY A 347 -8.98 -24.10 4.87
N ASP A 348 -9.12 -22.80 5.19
CA ASP A 348 -10.25 -22.30 5.97
C ASP A 348 -11.57 -22.58 5.22
N THR A 349 -12.61 -22.96 5.96
CA THR A 349 -13.95 -23.12 5.41
C THR A 349 -14.60 -21.75 5.16
N LEU A 350 -15.17 -21.57 3.97
CA LEU A 350 -15.93 -20.39 3.59
C LEU A 350 -17.24 -20.31 4.38
N THR A 351 -17.46 -19.18 5.05
CA THR A 351 -18.65 -18.93 5.89
C THR A 351 -19.72 -18.11 5.19
N SER A 352 -19.40 -17.54 4.02
CA SER A 352 -20.29 -16.71 3.20
C SER A 352 -20.08 -17.02 1.71
N ASP A 353 -21.12 -16.82 0.91
CA ASP A 353 -21.04 -16.88 -0.56
C ASP A 353 -20.52 -15.55 -1.17
N ASP A 354 -20.35 -14.50 -0.33
CA ASP A 354 -19.53 -13.31 -0.58
C ASP A 354 -18.56 -13.12 0.61
N GLN A 355 -17.35 -13.67 0.47
CA GLN A 355 -16.39 -13.79 1.56
C GLN A 355 -15.38 -12.63 1.57
N ALA A 356 -15.31 -11.90 2.69
CA ALA A 356 -14.16 -11.06 2.99
C ALA A 356 -12.94 -11.96 3.27
N ILE A 357 -11.88 -11.89 2.47
CA ILE A 357 -10.67 -12.71 2.70
C ILE A 357 -9.56 -11.96 3.45
N ASN A 358 -9.75 -10.66 3.68
CA ASN A 358 -8.96 -9.90 4.64
C ASN A 358 -9.74 -8.73 5.27
N GLN A 359 -10.69 -9.02 6.16
CA GLN A 359 -11.54 -8.00 6.77
C GLN A 359 -10.73 -7.10 7.73
N PRO A 360 -10.77 -5.76 7.63
CA PRO A 360 -10.25 -4.88 8.67
C PRO A 360 -11.04 -5.08 9.97
N LEU A 361 -10.33 -5.22 11.09
CA LEU A 361 -10.92 -5.38 12.41
C LEU A 361 -11.04 -4.04 13.13
N GLY A 362 -12.08 -3.92 13.94
CA GLY A 362 -12.41 -2.73 14.70
C GLY A 362 -13.90 -2.42 14.61
N SER A 363 -14.36 -1.54 15.47
CA SER A 363 -15.75 -1.08 15.47
C SER A 363 -15.84 0.33 16.05
N ARG A 364 -17.04 0.90 16.06
CA ARG A 364 -17.33 2.17 16.74
C ARG A 364 -17.04 2.10 18.24
N ASP A 365 -17.25 0.94 18.86
CA ASP A 365 -17.05 0.76 20.30
C ASP A 365 -15.60 0.40 20.66
N ASP A 366 -14.78 0.03 19.67
CA ASP A 366 -13.35 -0.18 19.85
C ASP A 366 -12.64 1.18 20.02
N PRO A 367 -12.08 1.49 21.21
CA PRO A 367 -11.43 2.78 21.45
C PRO A 367 -10.13 2.97 20.67
N THR A 368 -9.53 1.88 20.17
CA THR A 368 -8.29 1.90 19.38
C THR A 368 -8.54 1.99 17.88
N ALA A 369 -9.78 1.73 17.43
CA ALA A 369 -10.14 1.80 16.03
C ALA A 369 -10.36 3.24 15.55
N LYS A 370 -9.95 3.50 14.29
CA LYS A 370 -10.29 4.70 13.54
C LYS A 370 -10.98 4.34 12.23
N ILE A 371 -11.70 5.27 11.63
CA ILE A 371 -12.24 5.13 10.27
C ILE A 371 -11.10 5.36 9.27
N TRP A 372 -10.79 4.34 8.47
CA TRP A 372 -9.71 4.32 7.48
C TRP A 372 -10.23 4.18 6.04
N PRO A 373 -9.50 4.71 5.04
CA PRO A 373 -9.82 4.52 3.63
C PRO A 373 -9.22 3.21 3.09
N PHE A 374 -10.00 2.49 2.31
CA PHE A 374 -9.61 1.26 1.66
C PHE A 374 -10.00 1.27 0.18
N LYS A 375 -9.15 0.69 -0.66
CA LYS A 375 -9.60 0.08 -1.91
C LYS A 375 -10.19 -1.28 -1.57
N VAL A 376 -11.40 -1.55 -2.06
CA VAL A 376 -12.00 -2.88 -1.98
C VAL A 376 -12.03 -3.50 -3.37
N HIS A 377 -11.19 -4.52 -3.58
CA HIS A 377 -11.20 -5.31 -4.81
C HIS A 377 -12.16 -6.49 -4.64
N ARG A 378 -13.05 -6.69 -5.61
CA ARG A 378 -14.05 -7.76 -5.63
C ARG A 378 -13.71 -8.77 -6.71
N ALA A 379 -14.01 -10.03 -6.50
CA ALA A 379 -13.73 -11.07 -7.47
C ALA A 379 -14.75 -12.19 -7.43
N LYS A 380 -14.80 -12.97 -8.51
CA LYS A 380 -15.22 -14.37 -8.44
C LYS A 380 -14.01 -15.25 -8.66
N GLN A 381 -13.74 -16.15 -7.73
CA GLN A 381 -12.58 -17.04 -7.79
C GLN A 381 -12.98 -18.49 -7.51
N ILE A 382 -12.16 -19.41 -8.02
CA ILE A 382 -12.41 -20.84 -7.97
C ILE A 382 -12.41 -21.37 -6.52
N PHE A 383 -13.37 -22.24 -6.20
CA PHE A 383 -13.50 -22.89 -4.91
C PHE A 383 -14.07 -24.31 -5.06
N ASP A 384 -13.86 -25.16 -4.05
CA ASP A 384 -14.43 -26.50 -3.96
C ASP A 384 -15.80 -26.41 -3.26
N PRO A 385 -16.93 -26.69 -3.93
CA PRO A 385 -18.26 -26.52 -3.35
C PRO A 385 -18.61 -27.58 -2.28
N ILE A 386 -17.95 -28.73 -2.28
CA ILE A 386 -18.19 -29.81 -1.32
C ILE A 386 -17.41 -29.55 -0.03
N ASN A 387 -16.12 -29.23 -0.16
CA ASN A 387 -15.27 -28.91 0.98
C ASN A 387 -15.47 -27.46 1.49
N ARG A 388 -16.12 -26.60 0.69
CA ARG A 388 -16.30 -25.16 0.93
C ARG A 388 -14.99 -24.44 1.22
N VAL A 389 -13.95 -24.69 0.43
CA VAL A 389 -12.64 -24.02 0.55
C VAL A 389 -12.24 -23.35 -0.76
N LEU A 390 -11.52 -22.24 -0.69
CA LEU A 390 -10.93 -21.64 -1.89
C LEU A 390 -9.85 -22.58 -2.44
N ILE A 391 -9.84 -22.74 -3.75
CA ILE A 391 -8.83 -23.54 -4.44
C ILE A 391 -7.64 -22.62 -4.76
N PRO A 392 -6.38 -23.00 -4.46
CA PRO A 392 -5.18 -22.34 -4.95
C PRO A 392 -4.72 -22.98 -6.27
N PRO A 393 -5.29 -22.62 -7.44
CA PRO A 393 -5.03 -23.31 -8.69
C PRO A 393 -3.59 -23.07 -9.17
N ILE A 394 -3.06 -24.04 -9.92
CA ILE A 394 -1.91 -23.76 -10.78
C ILE A 394 -2.38 -22.99 -12.02
N THR A 395 -1.92 -21.76 -12.16
CA THR A 395 -2.26 -20.89 -13.29
C THR A 395 -1.15 -20.86 -14.33
N SER A 396 0.11 -21.01 -13.90
CA SER A 396 1.29 -20.98 -14.75
C SER A 396 1.97 -22.36 -14.86
N GLY A 397 2.94 -22.49 -15.77
CA GLY A 397 3.61 -23.77 -16.05
C GLY A 397 2.88 -24.60 -17.10
N GLU A 398 3.46 -25.75 -17.48
CA GLU A 398 2.93 -26.62 -18.53
C GLU A 398 1.49 -27.08 -18.26
N ASP A 399 1.20 -27.42 -17.01
CA ASP A 399 -0.13 -27.85 -16.56
C ASP A 399 -1.01 -26.69 -16.06
N GLY A 400 -0.52 -25.45 -16.16
CA GLY A 400 -1.23 -24.28 -15.67
C GLY A 400 -2.44 -23.91 -16.51
N PHE A 401 -3.45 -23.34 -15.86
CA PHE A 401 -4.66 -22.86 -16.53
C PHE A 401 -4.38 -21.93 -17.74
N TRP A 402 -3.34 -21.08 -17.69
CA TRP A 402 -3.01 -20.16 -18.78
C TRP A 402 -2.57 -20.85 -20.07
N ILE A 403 -2.21 -22.14 -20.03
CA ILE A 403 -1.84 -22.94 -21.21
C ILE A 403 -2.96 -23.92 -21.56
N LYS A 404 -3.45 -24.67 -20.56
CA LYS A 404 -4.41 -25.76 -20.79
C LYS A 404 -5.86 -25.28 -20.89
N PHE A 405 -6.20 -24.14 -20.28
CA PHE A 405 -7.57 -23.65 -20.12
C PHE A 405 -8.52 -24.70 -19.50
N ASP A 406 -7.99 -25.51 -18.58
CA ASP A 406 -8.72 -26.55 -17.86
C ASP A 406 -8.64 -26.30 -16.35
N TRP A 407 -9.77 -25.91 -15.77
CA TRP A 407 -9.87 -25.63 -14.34
C TRP A 407 -9.77 -26.89 -13.47
N SER A 408 -10.19 -28.05 -13.96
CA SER A 408 -10.11 -29.30 -13.20
C SER A 408 -8.65 -29.71 -12.99
N ILE A 409 -7.83 -29.66 -14.04
CA ILE A 409 -6.38 -29.91 -13.94
C ILE A 409 -5.70 -28.89 -13.02
N ALA A 410 -6.05 -27.62 -13.17
CA ALA A 410 -5.48 -26.54 -12.37
C ALA A 410 -5.83 -26.67 -10.89
N ALA A 411 -7.08 -27.05 -10.58
CA ALA A 411 -7.57 -27.28 -9.24
C ALA A 411 -6.94 -28.51 -8.60
N GLU A 412 -6.96 -29.65 -9.28
CA GLU A 412 -6.43 -30.92 -8.77
C GLU A 412 -4.95 -30.78 -8.36
N LYS A 413 -4.11 -30.24 -9.26
CA LYS A 413 -2.68 -30.04 -8.99
C LYS A 413 -2.45 -28.99 -7.91
N GLY A 414 -3.22 -27.90 -7.92
CA GLY A 414 -3.13 -26.85 -6.91
C GLY A 414 -3.47 -27.33 -5.50
N MET A 415 -4.57 -28.07 -5.37
CA MET A 415 -5.02 -28.65 -4.10
C MET A 415 -4.04 -29.73 -3.60
N ALA A 416 -3.57 -30.61 -4.48
CA ALA A 416 -2.57 -31.63 -4.13
C ALA A 416 -1.28 -30.99 -3.61
N LEU A 417 -0.80 -29.93 -4.27
CA LEU A 417 0.38 -29.19 -3.85
C LEU A 417 0.18 -28.47 -2.51
N ALA A 418 -1.02 -27.95 -2.26
CA ALA A 418 -1.41 -27.34 -0.99
C ALA A 418 -1.65 -28.37 0.13
N GLY A 419 -1.63 -29.68 -0.16
CA GLY A 419 -1.93 -30.73 0.80
C GLY A 419 -3.40 -30.75 1.23
N LEU A 420 -4.31 -30.23 0.40
CA LEU A 420 -5.74 -30.14 0.68
C LEU A 420 -6.53 -31.22 -0.09
N PRO A 421 -7.61 -31.77 0.51
CA PRO A 421 -8.50 -32.67 -0.21
C PRO A 421 -9.24 -31.91 -1.32
N TYR A 422 -9.33 -32.52 -2.51
CA TYR A 422 -10.13 -32.02 -3.62
C TYR A 422 -11.31 -32.97 -3.88
N SER A 423 -12.53 -32.44 -3.96
CA SER A 423 -13.73 -33.25 -4.19
C SER A 423 -13.88 -33.73 -5.63
N GLY A 424 -13.03 -33.26 -6.55
CA GLY A 424 -13.20 -33.45 -7.99
C GLY A 424 -14.16 -32.44 -8.63
N GLN A 425 -14.69 -31.50 -7.85
CA GLN A 425 -15.62 -30.47 -8.32
C GLN A 425 -15.10 -29.08 -7.99
N TYR A 426 -15.34 -28.12 -8.88
CA TYR A 426 -15.08 -26.72 -8.63
C TYR A 426 -16.30 -25.89 -9.06
N ASP A 427 -16.42 -24.73 -8.43
CA ASP A 427 -17.32 -23.65 -8.85
C ASP A 427 -16.65 -22.30 -8.53
N PHE A 428 -17.34 -21.18 -8.70
CA PHE A 428 -16.83 -19.84 -8.44
C PHE A 428 -17.65 -19.14 -7.36
N THR A 429 -16.97 -18.59 -6.36
CA THR A 429 -17.59 -17.84 -5.26
C THR A 429 -17.12 -16.39 -5.26
N ARG A 430 -17.93 -15.49 -4.70
CA ARG A 430 -17.56 -14.08 -4.57
C ARG A 430 -16.60 -13.89 -3.41
N THR A 431 -15.58 -13.08 -3.62
CA THR A 431 -14.67 -12.66 -2.57
C THR A 431 -14.39 -11.17 -2.67
N HIS A 432 -14.05 -10.55 -1.56
CA HIS A 432 -13.59 -9.17 -1.54
C HIS A 432 -12.38 -8.99 -0.61
N MET A 433 -11.51 -8.05 -1.00
CA MET A 433 -10.27 -7.73 -0.30
C MET A 433 -10.13 -6.25 -0.04
N TYR A 434 -9.72 -5.91 1.18
CA TYR A 434 -9.43 -4.55 1.61
C TYR A 434 -7.93 -4.25 1.48
N TRP A 435 -7.59 -3.16 0.80
CA TRP A 435 -6.23 -2.62 0.74
C TRP A 435 -6.25 -1.21 1.32
N PRO A 436 -5.60 -0.96 2.48
CA PRO A 436 -5.50 0.37 3.04
C PRO A 436 -4.87 1.34 2.02
N ILE A 437 -5.42 2.54 1.93
CA ILE A 437 -4.88 3.60 1.08
C ILE A 437 -4.01 4.53 1.92
N THR A 438 -2.75 4.70 1.55
CA THR A 438 -1.75 5.38 2.38
C THR A 438 -0.89 6.40 1.63
N HIS A 439 -0.93 6.41 0.30
CA HIS A 439 -0.18 7.32 -0.56
C HIS A 439 -1.12 8.21 -1.37
N MET A 440 -0.55 9.07 -2.21
CA MET A 440 -1.29 10.10 -2.95
C MET A 440 -1.95 11.11 -2.00
N VAL A 441 -1.24 11.53 -0.96
CA VAL A 441 -1.73 12.55 -0.02
C VAL A 441 -1.91 13.86 -0.79
N ALA A 442 -3.14 14.36 -0.85
CA ALA A 442 -3.49 15.57 -1.58
C ALA A 442 -3.07 16.84 -0.82
N PRO A 443 -2.96 18.00 -1.52
CA PRO A 443 -2.82 19.29 -0.88
C PRO A 443 -3.87 19.53 0.21
N ALA A 444 -3.52 20.31 1.24
CA ALA A 444 -4.42 20.56 2.37
C ALA A 444 -5.75 21.21 1.95
N ASP A 445 -5.75 22.02 0.88
CA ASP A 445 -6.94 22.68 0.34
C ASP A 445 -7.88 21.70 -0.39
N ASP A 446 -7.37 20.54 -0.78
CA ASP A 446 -8.12 19.46 -1.45
C ASP A 446 -8.55 18.35 -0.47
N ALA A 447 -8.23 18.49 0.82
CA ALA A 447 -8.65 17.56 1.85
C ALA A 447 -10.17 17.59 2.02
N LEU A 448 -10.75 16.47 2.46
CA LEU A 448 -12.18 16.40 2.73
C LEU A 448 -12.59 17.43 3.80
N THR A 449 -13.61 18.21 3.48
CA THR A 449 -14.22 19.19 4.39
C THR A 449 -15.42 18.60 5.11
N CYS A 450 -15.98 19.33 6.07
CA CYS A 450 -17.13 18.90 6.89
C CYS A 450 -18.28 18.35 6.03
N THR A 451 -18.66 19.08 4.99
CA THR A 451 -19.81 18.77 4.11
C THR A 451 -19.55 17.58 3.18
N ALA A 452 -18.33 17.06 3.10
CA ALA A 452 -18.11 15.79 2.43
C ALA A 452 -18.75 14.64 3.21
N CYS A 453 -18.69 14.68 4.55
CA CYS A 453 -19.15 13.60 5.43
C CYS A 453 -20.49 13.91 6.13
N HIS A 454 -20.72 15.17 6.47
CA HIS A 454 -21.87 15.63 7.25
C HIS A 454 -22.92 16.32 6.37
N ASP A 455 -24.11 16.53 6.93
CA ASP A 455 -25.28 17.14 6.30
C ASP A 455 -25.75 16.33 5.07
N THR A 456 -25.54 16.87 3.86
CA THR A 456 -25.82 16.17 2.59
C THR A 456 -24.63 15.38 2.07
N GLY A 457 -23.54 15.32 2.84
CA GLY A 457 -22.31 14.62 2.50
C GLY A 457 -22.52 13.11 2.47
N THR A 458 -22.08 12.46 1.40
CA THR A 458 -22.26 11.01 1.21
C THR A 458 -20.99 10.22 1.45
N ARG A 459 -19.93 10.84 1.99
CA ARG A 459 -18.59 10.24 2.06
C ARG A 459 -18.51 9.05 3.01
N LEU A 460 -19.25 9.09 4.12
CA LEU A 460 -19.30 8.03 5.10
C LEU A 460 -20.70 7.42 5.11
N ASP A 461 -20.77 6.10 5.03
CA ASP A 461 -22.01 5.37 5.32
C ASP A 461 -22.12 5.23 6.83
N TRP A 462 -22.86 6.14 7.46
CA TRP A 462 -23.01 6.20 8.90
C TRP A 462 -23.61 4.92 9.49
N SER A 463 -24.60 4.33 8.79
CA SER A 463 -25.26 3.10 9.22
C SER A 463 -24.29 1.91 9.20
N ALA A 464 -23.56 1.74 8.10
CA ALA A 464 -22.55 0.70 7.98
C ALA A 464 -21.41 0.86 9.00
N LEU A 465 -21.12 2.09 9.43
CA LEU A 465 -20.13 2.40 10.48
C LEU A 465 -20.70 2.30 11.91
N GLY A 466 -21.95 1.89 12.09
CA GLY A 466 -22.58 1.68 13.39
C GLY A 466 -23.07 2.97 14.07
N TYR A 467 -23.32 4.04 13.31
CA TYR A 467 -23.99 5.25 13.77
C TYR A 467 -25.47 5.23 13.37
N ASP A 468 -26.35 5.68 14.27
CA ASP A 468 -27.81 5.72 14.00
C ASP A 468 -28.20 6.81 12.97
N ARG A 469 -27.30 7.79 12.75
CA ARG A 469 -27.43 8.93 11.84
C ARG A 469 -26.08 9.65 11.76
N ASP A 470 -26.00 10.69 10.93
CA ASP A 470 -24.90 11.64 10.96
C ASP A 470 -24.69 12.20 12.39
N PRO A 471 -23.50 12.02 13.00
CA PRO A 471 -23.21 12.47 14.35
C PRO A 471 -23.20 14.00 14.52
N ALA A 472 -23.16 14.78 13.44
CA ALA A 472 -23.32 16.24 13.49
C ALA A 472 -24.78 16.69 13.65
N GLY A 473 -25.75 15.78 13.49
CA GLY A 473 -27.18 16.06 13.69
C GLY A 473 -28.07 15.94 12.43
N GLY A 474 -27.60 15.25 11.38
CA GLY A 474 -28.35 15.05 10.14
C GLY A 474 -29.59 14.15 10.26
N ILE A 475 -30.43 14.18 9.22
CA ILE A 475 -31.70 13.42 9.11
C ILE A 475 -31.38 11.92 9.00
N ARG A 476 -32.21 11.05 9.59
CA ARG A 476 -32.08 9.59 9.42
C ARG A 476 -32.22 9.24 7.94
N HIS A 477 -31.36 8.34 7.43
CA HIS A 477 -31.41 7.90 6.02
C HIS A 477 -32.69 7.11 5.66
N ASP A 478 -33.53 6.81 6.65
CA ASP A 478 -34.78 6.03 6.52
C ASP A 478 -36.06 6.89 6.61
N ASP A 479 -35.96 8.23 6.59
CA ASP A 479 -37.12 9.14 6.55
C ASP A 479 -37.31 9.80 5.17
#